data_AF-A0A7W7M8X4-F1
#
_entry.id   AF-A0A7W7M8X4-F1
#
_cell.length_a   1.000
_cell.length_b   1.000
_cell.length_c   1.000
_cell.angle_alpha   90.00
_cell.angle_beta   90.00
_cell.angle_gamma   90.00
#
_symmetry.space_group_name_H-M   'P 1'
#
loop_
_entity.id
_entity.type
_entity.pdbx_description
1 polymer ?
#
loop_
_entity_poly.entity_id
_entity_poly.type
_entity_poly.pdbx_seq_one_letter_code
_entity_poly.pdbx_strand_id
1 'polypeptide(L)'
;MTMVAGRGSAAAGSRTGGWVLVAALYGYAAWYALCLCLALARAADLAGHWYLPSANDVYTANADVNAGWTWSTPVLFTVPTAPLVAGLGLFVVGMLAVLGRTRHRRPLLGGVAALVLVMVVSLTTAGQSLAGWLID
;
A
#
# COMPACT_ATOMS: atom_id res chain seq x y z
N MET A 1 45.25 -9.07 41.14
CA MET A 1 44.41 -7.90 40.81
C MET A 1 43.76 -8.16 39.46
N THR A 2 42.45 -8.37 39.47
CA THR A 2 41.63 -8.90 38.38
C THR A 2 41.11 -7.79 37.47
N MET A 3 41.39 -7.86 36.17
CA MET A 3 40.72 -7.06 35.15
C MET A 3 39.28 -7.53 34.99
N VAL A 4 38.31 -6.67 35.28
CA VAL A 4 36.91 -6.88 34.93
C VAL A 4 36.69 -6.30 33.53
N ALA A 5 36.53 -7.18 32.55
CA ALA A 5 36.08 -6.82 31.21
C ALA A 5 34.61 -6.37 31.26
N GLY A 6 34.36 -5.08 31.02
CA GLY A 6 33.02 -4.56 30.81
C GLY A 6 32.40 -5.19 29.56
N ARG A 7 31.39 -6.04 29.77
CA ARG A 7 30.58 -6.62 28.68
C ARG A 7 29.83 -5.49 27.97
N GLY A 8 30.14 -5.33 26.69
CA GLY A 8 29.59 -4.31 25.82
C GLY A 8 28.07 -4.34 25.72
N SER A 9 27.46 -3.17 25.88
CA SER A 9 26.06 -2.87 25.61
C SER A 9 25.82 -2.69 24.10
N ALA A 10 26.13 -3.72 23.30
CA ALA A 10 25.91 -3.70 21.86
C ALA A 10 24.88 -4.77 21.47
N ALA A 11 23.68 -4.34 21.05
CA ALA A 11 22.76 -5.02 20.09
C ALA A 11 21.24 -4.89 20.39
N ALA A 12 20.75 -3.73 20.83
CA ALA A 12 19.28 -3.49 20.87
C ALA A 12 18.70 -2.94 19.55
N GLY A 13 19.52 -2.36 18.66
CA GLY A 13 19.03 -1.59 17.51
C GLY A 13 18.62 -2.36 16.25
N SER A 14 19.00 -3.64 16.08
CA SER A 14 18.85 -4.33 14.78
C SER A 14 17.58 -5.19 14.62
N ARG A 15 16.88 -5.52 15.71
CA ARG A 15 15.65 -6.35 15.65
C ARG A 15 14.41 -5.51 15.30
N THR A 16 14.37 -4.25 15.74
CA THR A 16 13.19 -3.40 15.59
C THR A 16 12.96 -2.96 14.14
N GLY A 17 14.03 -2.61 13.41
CA GLY A 17 13.92 -2.09 12.04
C GLY A 17 13.32 -3.09 11.03
N GLY A 18 13.65 -4.38 11.15
CA GLY A 18 13.10 -5.42 10.26
C GLY A 18 11.61 -5.64 10.45
N TRP A 19 11.12 -5.57 11.69
CA TRP A 19 9.70 -5.68 12.00
C TRP A 19 8.91 -4.44 11.59
N VAL A 20 9.48 -3.25 11.75
CA VAL A 20 8.87 -2.00 11.26
C VAL A 20 8.67 -2.04 9.76
N LEU A 21 9.66 -2.53 8.99
CA LEU A 21 9.52 -2.68 7.54
C LEU A 21 8.41 -3.67 7.18
N VAL A 22 8.39 -4.86 7.79
CA VAL A 22 7.32 -5.84 7.57
C VAL A 22 5.96 -5.24 7.89
N ALA A 23 5.82 -4.56 9.03
CA ALA A 23 4.57 -3.91 9.43
C ALA A 23 4.16 -2.83 8.43
N ALA A 24 5.11 -2.07 7.88
CA ALA A 24 4.84 -1.06 6.85
C ALA A 24 4.35 -1.69 5.53
N LEU A 25 4.95 -2.81 5.09
CA LEU A 25 4.53 -3.50 3.86
C LEU A 25 3.09 -4.01 3.99
N TYR A 26 2.78 -4.71 5.09
CA TYR A 26 1.43 -5.20 5.34
C TYR A 26 0.43 -4.08 5.62
N GLY A 27 0.84 -3.07 6.40
CA GLY A 27 0.01 -1.91 6.71
C GLY A 27 -0.37 -1.14 5.45
N TYR A 28 0.58 -0.93 4.54
CA TYR A 28 0.32 -0.30 3.25
C TYR A 28 -0.61 -1.14 2.37
N ALA A 29 -0.41 -2.45 2.30
CA ALA A 29 -1.29 -3.33 1.52
C ALA A 29 -2.73 -3.34 2.06
N ALA A 30 -2.90 -3.38 3.38
CA ALA A 30 -4.21 -3.29 4.03
C ALA A 30 -4.86 -1.92 3.80
N TRP A 31 -4.08 -0.85 3.88
CA TRP A 31 -4.53 0.52 3.60
C TRP A 31 -5.00 0.67 2.15
N TYR A 32 -4.23 0.16 1.19
CA TYR A 32 -4.61 0.17 -0.22
C TYR A 32 -5.93 -0.60 -0.46
N ALA A 33 -6.08 -1.78 0.14
CA ALA A 33 -7.33 -2.54 0.06
C ALA A 33 -8.53 -1.79 0.64
N LEU A 34 -8.35 -1.10 1.78
CA LEU A 34 -9.38 -0.24 2.36
C LEU A 34 -9.76 0.89 1.40
N CYS A 35 -8.78 1.58 0.80
CA CYS A 35 -9.04 2.65 -0.15
C CYS A 35 -9.81 2.16 -1.39
N LEU A 36 -9.48 0.98 -1.92
CA LEU A 36 -10.23 0.36 -3.01
C LEU A 36 -11.68 0.08 -2.61
N CYS A 37 -11.90 -0.51 -1.43
CA CYS A 37 -13.25 -0.79 -0.93
C CYS A 37 -14.06 0.49 -0.75
N LEU A 38 -13.45 1.56 -0.22
CA LEU A 38 -14.12 2.85 -0.06
C LEU A 38 -14.44 3.52 -1.40
N ALA A 39 -13.54 3.42 -2.39
CA ALA A 39 -13.79 3.93 -3.73
C ALA A 39 -14.97 3.21 -4.40
N LEU A 40 -15.00 1.88 -4.32
CA LEU A 40 -16.08 1.07 -4.89
C LEU A 40 -17.42 1.29 -4.16
N ALA A 41 -17.39 1.42 -2.83
CA ALA A 41 -18.58 1.76 -2.06
C ALA A 41 -19.13 3.13 -2.45
N ARG A 42 -18.24 4.13 -2.64
CA ARG A 42 -18.64 5.46 -3.10
C ARG A 42 -19.25 5.42 -4.49
N ALA A 43 -18.67 4.67 -5.42
CA ALA A 43 -19.25 4.47 -6.75
C ALA A 43 -20.63 3.80 -6.68
N ALA A 44 -20.77 2.79 -5.82
CA ALA A 44 -22.05 2.11 -5.61
C ALA A 44 -23.12 3.02 -5.01
N ASP A 45 -22.76 3.91 -4.08
CA ASP A 45 -23.66 4.91 -3.52
C ASP A 45 -24.14 5.93 -4.57
N LEU A 46 -23.28 6.28 -5.52
CA LEU A 46 -23.62 7.22 -6.60
C LEU A 46 -24.49 6.55 -7.69
N ALA A 47 -24.19 5.31 -8.08
CA ALA A 47 -24.91 4.60 -9.13
C ALA A 47 -26.11 3.75 -8.65
N GLY A 48 -26.25 3.56 -7.34
CA GLY A 48 -27.31 2.74 -6.72
C GLY A 48 -27.09 1.22 -6.82
N HIS A 49 -25.96 0.75 -7.32
CA HIS A 49 -25.62 -0.68 -7.44
C HIS A 49 -24.11 -0.91 -7.46
N TRP A 50 -23.66 -2.12 -7.15
CA TRP A 50 -22.23 -2.48 -7.20
C TRP A 50 -21.77 -2.72 -8.63
N TYR A 51 -20.74 -1.97 -9.04
CA TYR A 51 -20.11 -2.11 -10.35
C TYR A 51 -18.69 -1.54 -10.30
N LEU A 52 -17.96 -1.66 -11.41
CA LEU A 52 -16.63 -1.09 -11.56
C LEU A 52 -16.72 0.23 -12.33
N PRO A 53 -16.43 1.39 -11.70
CA PRO A 53 -16.56 2.68 -12.36
C PRO A 53 -15.44 2.95 -13.36
N SER A 54 -15.72 3.84 -14.31
CA SER A 54 -14.78 4.33 -15.32
C SER A 54 -14.97 5.83 -15.52
N ALA A 55 -13.96 6.55 -15.99
CA ALA A 55 -14.06 8.00 -16.23
C ALA A 55 -15.21 8.36 -17.20
N ASN A 56 -15.43 7.54 -18.23
CA ASN A 56 -16.50 7.78 -19.22
C ASN A 56 -17.83 7.10 -18.86
N ASP A 57 -18.07 6.82 -17.58
CA ASP A 57 -19.25 6.06 -17.17
C ASP A 57 -20.51 6.92 -17.06
N VAL A 58 -21.61 6.41 -17.62
CA VAL A 58 -22.89 7.12 -17.71
C VAL A 58 -23.53 7.31 -16.32
N TYR A 59 -23.26 6.40 -15.37
CA TYR A 59 -23.87 6.44 -14.03
C TYR A 59 -23.26 7.52 -13.14
N THR A 60 -21.99 7.90 -13.36
CA THR A 60 -21.30 8.90 -12.54
C THR A 60 -20.84 10.13 -13.31
N ALA A 61 -21.10 10.23 -14.61
CA ALA A 61 -20.62 11.33 -15.48
C ALA A 61 -20.94 12.75 -14.98
N ASN A 62 -22.00 12.94 -14.20
CA ASN A 62 -22.40 14.25 -13.66
C ASN A 62 -22.25 14.34 -12.13
N ALA A 63 -21.70 13.31 -11.50
CA ALA A 63 -21.56 13.25 -10.05
C ALA A 63 -20.18 13.75 -9.65
N ASP A 64 -20.13 14.73 -8.75
CA ASP A 64 -18.88 15.07 -8.07
C ASP A 64 -18.54 13.94 -7.09
N VAL A 65 -17.56 13.10 -7.48
CA VAL A 65 -17.09 11.95 -6.71
C VAL A 65 -16.62 12.37 -5.31
N ASN A 66 -16.08 13.58 -5.20
CA ASN A 66 -15.47 14.13 -4.00
C ASN A 66 -16.46 14.88 -3.09
N ALA A 67 -17.60 15.33 -3.63
CA ALA A 67 -18.59 16.10 -2.89
C ALA A 67 -19.10 15.35 -1.64
N GLY A 68 -18.86 15.95 -0.46
CA GLY A 68 -19.35 15.41 0.82
C GLY A 68 -18.67 14.11 1.28
N TRP A 69 -17.63 13.64 0.58
CA TRP A 69 -16.95 12.40 0.92
C TRP A 69 -15.70 12.64 1.77
N THR A 70 -15.77 12.32 3.06
CA THR A 70 -14.69 12.55 4.03
C THR A 70 -13.41 11.74 3.75
N TRP A 71 -13.52 10.66 2.99
CA TRP A 71 -12.39 9.80 2.62
C TRP A 71 -11.86 10.07 1.22
N SER A 72 -12.33 11.12 0.53
CA SER A 72 -11.91 11.45 -0.83
C SER A 72 -10.40 11.64 -0.92
N THR A 73 -9.82 12.54 -0.11
CA THR A 73 -8.38 12.83 -0.14
C THR A 73 -7.48 11.61 0.03
N PRO A 74 -7.61 10.78 1.09
CA PRO A 74 -6.75 9.62 1.24
C PRO A 74 -6.91 8.59 0.11
N VAL A 75 -8.12 8.39 -0.41
CA VAL A 75 -8.38 7.42 -1.48
C VAL A 75 -7.83 7.92 -2.82
N LEU A 76 -8.09 9.18 -3.15
CA LEU A 76 -7.67 9.86 -4.38
C LEU A 76 -6.14 10.00 -4.46
N PHE A 77 -5.46 10.07 -3.30
CA PHE A 77 -4.01 10.00 -3.28
C PHE A 77 -3.50 8.55 -3.39
N THR A 78 -4.05 7.64 -2.58
CA THR A 78 -3.50 6.28 -2.43
C THR A 78 -3.70 5.42 -3.68
N VAL A 79 -4.91 5.42 -4.27
CA VAL A 79 -5.24 4.50 -5.37
C VAL A 79 -4.41 4.80 -6.63
N PRO A 80 -4.32 6.05 -7.12
CA PRO A 80 -3.52 6.36 -8.31
C PRO A 80 -2.01 6.23 -8.08
N THR A 81 -1.51 6.51 -6.86
CA THR A 81 -0.08 6.44 -6.54
C THR A 81 0.39 5.04 -6.12
N ALA A 82 -0.54 4.09 -5.95
CA ALA A 82 -0.23 2.75 -5.45
C ALA A 82 0.87 2.01 -6.22
N PRO A 83 0.94 2.03 -7.57
CA PRO A 83 2.03 1.40 -8.30
C PRO A 83 3.41 1.96 -7.89
N LEU A 84 3.50 3.28 -7.74
CA LEU A 84 4.75 3.96 -7.41
C LEU A 84 5.22 3.59 -6.00
N VAL A 85 4.32 3.64 -5.02
CA VAL A 85 4.65 3.30 -3.63
C VAL A 85 4.99 1.82 -3.49
N ALA A 86 4.24 0.92 -4.14
CA ALA A 86 4.55 -0.50 -4.16
C ALA A 86 5.92 -0.79 -4.82
N GLY A 87 6.22 -0.13 -5.94
CA GLY A 87 7.51 -0.25 -6.64
C GLY A 87 8.68 0.20 -5.77
N LEU A 88 8.56 1.36 -5.12
CA LEU A 88 9.56 1.85 -4.18
C LEU A 88 9.75 0.91 -2.99
N GLY A 89 8.66 0.38 -2.42
CA GLY A 89 8.72 -0.59 -1.32
C GLY A 89 9.45 -1.87 -1.72
N LEU A 90 9.17 -2.41 -2.90
CA LEU A 90 9.86 -3.58 -3.46
C LEU A 90 11.35 -3.29 -3.69
N PHE A 91 11.68 -2.11 -4.21
CA PHE A 91 13.06 -1.67 -4.41
C PHE A 91 13.85 -1.61 -3.09
N VAL A 92 13.27 -1.01 -2.04
CA VAL A 92 13.88 -0.93 -0.70
C VAL A 92 14.13 -2.32 -0.13
N VAL A 93 13.16 -3.24 -0.23
CA VAL A 93 13.33 -4.62 0.24
C VAL A 93 14.43 -5.34 -0.56
N GLY A 94 14.47 -5.16 -1.88
CA GLY A 94 15.50 -5.71 -2.76
C GLY A 94 16.90 -5.21 -2.40
N MET A 95 17.07 -3.91 -2.19
CA MET A 95 18.33 -3.31 -1.73
C MET A 95 18.79 -3.89 -0.39
N LEU A 96 17.88 -4.03 0.58
CA LEU A 96 18.20 -4.61 1.88
C LEU A 96 18.61 -6.09 1.78
N ALA A 97 18.03 -6.83 0.84
CA ALA A 97 18.39 -8.21 0.55
C ALA A 97 19.81 -8.31 -0.05
N VAL A 98 20.14 -7.45 -1.03
CA VAL A 98 21.49 -7.38 -1.64
C VAL A 98 22.55 -7.02 -0.59
N LEU A 99 22.24 -6.09 0.32
CA LEU A 99 23.14 -5.68 1.41
C LEU A 99 23.25 -6.71 2.55
N GLY A 100 22.57 -7.87 2.45
CA GLY A 100 22.60 -8.92 3.47
C GLY A 100 21.94 -8.53 4.82
N ARG A 101 21.15 -7.45 4.85
CA ARG A 101 20.53 -6.92 6.09
C ARG A 101 19.17 -7.56 6.42
N THR A 102 18.73 -8.57 5.66
CA THR A 102 17.45 -9.24 5.86
C THR A 102 17.57 -10.45 6.79
N ARG A 103 17.44 -10.22 8.10
CA ARG A 103 17.44 -11.29 9.11
C ARG A 103 16.09 -12.02 9.23
N HIS A 104 14.99 -11.37 8.83
CA HIS A 104 13.61 -11.87 8.96
C HIS A 104 12.99 -12.28 7.62
N ARG A 105 13.57 -13.30 6.96
CA ARG A 105 13.24 -13.65 5.56
C ARG A 105 11.78 -14.06 5.34
N ARG A 106 11.17 -14.85 6.23
CA ARG A 106 9.79 -15.35 6.05
C ARG A 106 8.71 -14.26 6.08
N PRO A 107 8.61 -13.40 7.11
CA PRO A 107 7.60 -12.34 7.13
C PRO A 107 7.85 -11.26 6.06
N LEU A 108 9.12 -11.02 5.68
CA LEU A 108 9.44 -10.13 4.56
C LEU A 108 8.92 -10.66 3.22
N LEU A 109 9.02 -11.97 2.96
CA LEU A 109 8.48 -12.56 1.73
C LEU A 109 6.97 -12.36 1.63
N GLY A 110 6.24 -12.49 2.74
CA GLY A 110 4.81 -12.25 2.76
C GLY A 110 4.45 -10.77 2.52
N GLY A 111 5.21 -9.84 3.09
CA GLY A 111 5.05 -8.39 2.81
C GLY A 111 5.40 -8.01 1.37
N VAL A 112 6.43 -8.64 0.80
CA VAL A 112 6.78 -8.50 -0.63
C VAL A 112 5.65 -9.02 -1.51
N ALA A 113 5.12 -10.21 -1.22
CA ALA A 113 4.00 -10.77 -1.96
C ALA A 113 2.77 -9.84 -1.90
N ALA A 114 2.50 -9.23 -0.74
CA ALA A 114 1.43 -8.25 -0.59
C ALA A 114 1.66 -7.01 -1.47
N LEU A 115 2.87 -6.45 -1.53
CA LEU A 115 3.17 -5.32 -2.41
C LEU A 115 3.12 -5.69 -3.90
N VAL A 116 3.57 -6.89 -4.27
CA VAL A 116 3.42 -7.39 -5.64
C VAL A 116 1.94 -7.47 -6.00
N LEU A 117 1.10 -7.96 -5.08
CA LEU A 117 -0.34 -8.03 -5.29
C LEU A 117 -0.95 -6.63 -5.45
N VAL A 118 -0.56 -5.65 -4.62
CA VAL A 118 -0.97 -4.24 -4.77
C VAL A 118 -0.60 -3.73 -6.16
N MET A 119 0.64 -3.96 -6.61
CA MET A 119 1.12 -3.55 -7.93
C MET A 119 0.30 -4.20 -9.05
N VAL A 120 0.11 -5.52 -9.01
CA VAL A 120 -0.66 -6.27 -10.02
C VAL A 120 -2.08 -5.76 -10.09
N VAL A 121 -2.76 -5.59 -8.95
CA VAL A 121 -4.13 -5.06 -8.90
C VAL A 121 -4.18 -3.65 -9.49
N SER A 122 -3.24 -2.78 -9.12
CA SER A 122 -3.21 -1.39 -9.60
C SER A 122 -2.99 -1.31 -11.12
N LEU A 123 -2.23 -2.24 -11.70
CA LEU A 123 -1.92 -2.27 -13.13
C LEU A 123 -2.97 -3.01 -13.97
N THR A 124 -3.96 -3.64 -13.35
CA THR A 124 -5.08 -4.24 -14.10
C THR A 124 -5.93 -3.16 -14.77
N THR A 125 -6.61 -3.51 -15.86
CA THR A 125 -7.60 -2.63 -16.51
C THR A 125 -8.66 -2.14 -15.54
N ALA A 126 -9.08 -3.00 -14.61
CA ALA A 126 -9.99 -2.68 -13.52
C ALA A 126 -9.43 -1.59 -12.59
N GLY A 127 -8.18 -1.75 -12.12
CA GLY A 127 -7.52 -0.77 -11.25
C GLY A 127 -7.30 0.58 -11.95
N GLN A 128 -6.90 0.55 -13.23
CA GLN A 128 -6.70 1.76 -14.04
C GLN A 128 -8.02 2.50 -14.30
N SER A 129 -9.12 1.77 -14.54
CA SER A 129 -10.45 2.36 -14.71
C SER A 129 -10.92 3.10 -13.46
N LEU A 130 -10.76 2.46 -12.29
CA LEU A 130 -11.10 3.06 -11.00
C LEU A 130 -10.21 4.27 -10.67
N ALA A 131 -8.90 4.16 -10.94
CA ALA A 131 -7.97 5.26 -10.73
C ALA A 131 -8.29 6.44 -11.64
N GLY A 132 -8.63 6.19 -12.91
CA GLY A 132 -9.07 7.18 -13.88
C GLY A 132 -10.36 7.87 -13.44
N TRP A 133 -11.34 7.12 -12.95
CA TRP A 133 -12.58 7.67 -12.41
C TRP A 133 -12.38 8.54 -11.16
N LEU A 134 -11.41 8.21 -10.29
CA LEU A 134 -11.12 9.01 -9.10
C LEU A 134 -10.47 10.37 -9.41
N ILE A 135 -9.79 10.50 -10.54
CA ILE A 135 -9.07 11.72 -10.93
C ILE A 135 -9.85 12.60 -11.93
N ASP A 136 -11.00 12.11 -12.38
CA ASP A 136 -11.96 12.82 -13.23
C ASP A 136 -12.85 13.73 -12.38
#